data_AF-A0A923D6E5-F1
#
_entry.id   AF-A0A923D6E5-F1
#
_cell.length_a   1.000
_cell.length_b   1.000
_cell.length_c   1.000
_cell.angle_alpha   90.00
_cell.angle_beta   90.00
_cell.angle_gamma   90.00
#
_symmetry.space_group_name_H-M   'P 1'
#
loop_
_entity.id
_entity.type
_entity.pdbx_description
1 polymer ?
#
loop_
_entity_poly.entity_id
_entity_poly.type
_entity_poly.pdbx_seq_one_letter_code
_entity_poly.pdbx_strand_id
1 'polypeptide(L)'
;MDSIKIKAGRKAYRLIKDGGFHFDQVAGYFGPAAGPRWLAASGFDLALIKHGVLGRSRPVSLIGASAGAWRFAAWVQPEPEKSYRTLMEKYITTIYTRADTAATVLKSLHAIIDSYLEDDALPFAMAGRQYRLAVLTVRSKHLVASELKVVQALGIGLFFLSNVLNRQAMHRFFERVVFYQGPKPPPFCLAKTFRGKFVPLTEVNFKYAVMASGAIPLVVGGVKNIFGAPKGVYRDGGMIDYHINQSYAAKDNDIILFFLHQERIVPGWMDKKLKRRRPSDDLLDNVLMVHLSDEFVQKLPYGKVPDRSDFKTFIDDP
;
A
#
# COMPACT_ATOMS: atom_id res chain seq x y z
N MET A 1 -29.75 -4.05 -1.85
CA MET A 1 -28.76 -3.00 -1.56
C MET A 1 -27.40 -3.58 -1.80
N ASP A 2 -26.62 -2.96 -2.68
CA ASP A 2 -25.32 -3.49 -3.10
C ASP A 2 -24.25 -3.26 -2.02
N SER A 3 -23.42 -4.27 -1.78
CA SER A 3 -22.35 -4.20 -0.76
C SER A 3 -21.15 -3.37 -1.21
N ILE A 4 -21.04 -3.14 -2.52
CA ILE A 4 -19.99 -2.35 -3.16
C ILE A 4 -20.59 -1.30 -4.09
N LYS A 5 -19.87 -0.20 -4.29
CA LYS A 5 -20.14 0.86 -5.24
C LYS A 5 -18.92 1.01 -6.15
N ILE A 6 -19.14 1.35 -7.42
CA ILE A 6 -18.09 1.53 -8.43
C ILE A 6 -18.07 2.98 -8.89
N LYS A 7 -16.87 3.56 -8.98
CA LYS A 7 -16.62 4.88 -9.54
C LYS A 7 -15.52 4.79 -10.58
N ALA A 8 -15.59 5.65 -11.59
CA ALA A 8 -14.58 5.69 -12.64
C ALA A 8 -14.12 7.13 -12.87
N GLY A 9 -12.82 7.30 -13.10
CA GLY A 9 -12.26 8.55 -13.63
C GLY A 9 -12.78 8.85 -15.03
N ARG A 10 -12.52 10.07 -15.54
CA ARG A 10 -13.14 10.52 -16.80
C ARG A 10 -12.80 9.63 -17.99
N LYS A 11 -11.55 9.17 -18.12
CA LYS A 11 -11.13 8.28 -19.23
C LYS A 11 -11.66 6.87 -19.03
N ALA A 12 -11.52 6.31 -17.82
CA ALA A 12 -12.08 5.00 -17.48
C ALA A 12 -13.60 4.94 -17.69
N TYR A 13 -14.32 5.98 -17.29
CA TYR A 13 -15.77 6.09 -17.43
C TYR A 13 -16.20 6.11 -18.90
N ARG A 14 -15.52 6.90 -19.75
CA ARG A 14 -15.79 6.91 -21.19
C ARG A 14 -15.54 5.54 -21.81
N LEU A 15 -14.39 4.94 -21.53
CA LEU A 15 -14.03 3.60 -22.03
C LEU A 15 -15.09 2.54 -21.69
N ILE A 16 -15.60 2.56 -20.45
CA ILE A 16 -16.65 1.64 -20.00
C ILE A 16 -17.99 1.95 -20.67
N LYS A 17 -18.38 3.23 -20.73
CA LYS A 17 -19.65 3.67 -21.34
C LYS A 17 -19.72 3.33 -22.82
N ASP A 18 -18.58 3.40 -23.50
CA ASP A 18 -18.46 3.08 -24.93
C ASP A 18 -18.39 1.56 -25.19
N GLY A 19 -18.56 0.72 -24.15
CA GLY A 19 -18.53 -0.74 -24.25
C GLY A 19 -17.14 -1.34 -24.45
N GLY A 20 -16.08 -0.53 -24.32
CA GLY A 20 -14.71 -0.93 -24.63
C GLY A 20 -13.95 -1.57 -23.48
N PHE A 21 -14.57 -1.76 -22.30
CA PHE A 21 -13.89 -2.29 -21.12
C PHE A 21 -13.60 -3.79 -21.23
N HIS A 22 -12.33 -4.16 -21.06
CA HIS A 22 -11.88 -5.53 -20.88
C HIS A 22 -10.83 -5.61 -19.76
N PHE A 23 -10.77 -6.74 -19.04
CA PHE A 23 -9.77 -6.92 -17.98
C PHE A 23 -8.32 -6.82 -18.47
N ASP A 24 -8.05 -7.07 -19.75
CA ASP A 24 -6.74 -6.88 -20.37
C ASP A 24 -6.27 -5.42 -20.42
N GLN A 25 -7.20 -4.47 -20.29
CA GLN A 25 -6.88 -3.05 -20.15
C GLN A 25 -6.44 -2.68 -18.73
N VAL A 26 -6.67 -3.53 -17.73
CA VAL A 26 -6.14 -3.28 -16.39
C VAL A 26 -4.62 -3.37 -16.45
N ALA A 27 -3.95 -2.23 -16.33
CA ALA A 27 -2.49 -2.12 -16.38
C ALA A 27 -1.86 -2.17 -14.99
N GLY A 28 -2.64 -1.79 -13.98
CA GLY A 28 -2.20 -1.76 -12.61
C GLY A 28 -3.34 -1.92 -11.62
N TYR A 29 -2.99 -2.41 -10.44
CA TYR A 29 -3.86 -2.45 -9.28
C TYR A 29 -3.15 -1.73 -8.14
N PHE A 30 -3.75 -0.64 -7.65
CA PHE A 30 -3.21 0.13 -6.54
C PHE A 30 -3.76 -0.36 -5.19
N GLY A 31 -2.86 -0.67 -4.27
CA GLY A 31 -3.13 -1.12 -2.90
C GLY A 31 -2.81 -0.01 -1.89
N PRO A 32 -3.81 0.64 -1.28
CA PRO A 32 -3.56 1.76 -0.37
C PRO A 32 -2.91 1.30 0.94
N ALA A 33 -2.24 2.24 1.63
CA ALA A 33 -1.65 2.04 2.95
C ALA A 33 -2.72 1.99 4.08
N ALA A 34 -3.72 1.13 3.94
CA ALA A 34 -4.95 1.21 4.71
C ALA A 34 -4.86 0.66 6.15
N GLY A 35 -3.74 0.01 6.51
CA GLY A 35 -3.61 -0.76 7.75
C GLY A 35 -4.67 -1.87 7.80
N PRO A 36 -5.28 -2.18 8.96
CA PRO A 36 -6.28 -3.25 9.12
C PRO A 36 -7.47 -3.16 8.15
N ARG A 37 -7.78 -1.96 7.65
CA ARG A 37 -8.89 -1.72 6.72
C ARG A 37 -8.74 -2.46 5.40
N TRP A 38 -7.54 -2.95 5.07
CA TRP A 38 -7.31 -3.80 3.89
C TRP A 38 -8.10 -5.11 3.95
N LEU A 39 -8.44 -5.61 5.14
CA LEU A 39 -9.22 -6.84 5.32
C LEU A 39 -10.58 -6.76 4.60
N ALA A 40 -11.14 -5.57 4.45
CA ALA A 40 -12.35 -5.33 3.65
C ALA A 40 -12.18 -5.66 2.16
N ALA A 41 -10.95 -5.64 1.63
CA ALA A 41 -10.63 -5.96 0.24
C ALA A 41 -10.42 -7.47 0.03
N SER A 42 -10.36 -8.28 1.09
CA SER A 42 -9.97 -9.70 1.01
C SER A 42 -10.81 -10.53 0.07
N GLY A 43 -12.14 -10.45 0.17
CA GLY A 43 -13.05 -11.17 -0.72
C GLY A 43 -12.90 -10.74 -2.18
N PHE A 44 -12.68 -9.44 -2.42
CA PHE A 44 -12.45 -8.91 -3.77
C PHE A 44 -11.13 -9.41 -4.36
N ASP A 45 -10.06 -9.40 -3.57
CA ASP A 45 -8.76 -9.87 -4.00
C ASP A 45 -8.74 -11.38 -4.26
N LEU A 46 -9.32 -12.17 -3.36
CA LEU A 46 -9.43 -13.63 -3.53
C LEU A 46 -10.25 -14.00 -4.76
N ALA A 47 -11.31 -13.25 -5.07
CA ALA A 47 -12.07 -13.46 -6.30
C ALA A 47 -11.22 -13.20 -7.55
N LEU A 48 -10.44 -12.11 -7.58
CA LEU A 48 -9.55 -11.80 -8.70
C LEU A 48 -8.44 -12.83 -8.88
N ILE A 49 -7.83 -13.29 -7.78
CA ILE A 49 -6.83 -14.37 -7.78
C ILE A 49 -7.45 -15.65 -8.34
N LYS A 50 -8.56 -16.10 -7.74
CA LYS A 50 -9.23 -17.37 -8.09
C LYS A 50 -9.66 -17.43 -9.55
N HIS A 51 -10.19 -16.34 -10.09
CA HIS A 51 -10.65 -16.30 -11.48
C HIS A 51 -9.54 -15.94 -12.48
N GLY A 52 -8.36 -15.54 -12.01
CA GLY A 52 -7.21 -15.23 -12.85
C GLY A 52 -7.52 -14.22 -13.95
N VAL A 53 -8.36 -13.22 -13.67
CA VAL A 53 -8.86 -12.27 -14.70
C VAL A 53 -7.84 -11.19 -15.04
N LEU A 54 -6.89 -10.92 -14.13
CA LEU A 54 -5.84 -9.93 -14.34
C LEU A 54 -4.58 -10.57 -14.92
N GLY A 55 -3.83 -9.83 -15.75
CA GLY A 55 -2.51 -10.24 -16.20
C GLY A 55 -2.47 -11.29 -17.31
N ARG A 56 -3.57 -11.51 -18.04
CA ARG A 56 -3.68 -12.54 -19.09
C ARG A 56 -2.87 -12.19 -20.35
N SER A 57 -3.09 -11.01 -20.91
CA SER A 57 -2.41 -10.55 -22.13
C SER A 57 -1.09 -9.81 -21.87
N ARG A 58 -0.97 -9.16 -20.71
CA ARG A 58 0.19 -8.36 -20.33
C ARG A 58 0.38 -8.34 -18.81
N PRO A 59 1.61 -8.12 -18.30
CA PRO A 59 1.83 -8.03 -16.86
C PRO A 59 1.06 -6.86 -16.22
N VAL A 60 0.41 -7.09 -15.08
CA VAL A 60 -0.24 -6.05 -14.28
C VAL A 60 0.70 -5.54 -13.19
N SER A 61 0.83 -4.22 -13.07
CA SER A 61 1.61 -3.59 -12.00
C SER A 61 0.82 -3.61 -10.68
N LEU A 62 1.28 -4.39 -9.71
CA LEU A 62 0.72 -4.42 -8.36
C LEU A 62 1.47 -3.40 -7.51
N ILE A 63 0.88 -2.23 -7.29
CA ILE A 63 1.56 -1.09 -6.66
C ILE A 63 0.97 -0.87 -5.27
N GLY A 64 1.78 -0.97 -4.23
CA GLY A 64 1.25 -0.91 -2.87
C GLY A 64 2.18 -0.25 -1.85
N ALA A 65 1.56 0.31 -0.81
CA ALA A 65 2.22 0.73 0.43
C ALA A 65 1.57 -0.02 1.60
N SER A 66 2.33 -0.29 2.66
CA SER A 66 1.83 -0.92 3.90
C SER A 66 1.07 -2.22 3.60
N ALA A 67 -0.08 -2.44 4.23
CA ALA A 67 -0.96 -3.58 3.95
C ALA A 67 -1.27 -3.80 2.45
N GLY A 68 -1.29 -2.73 1.63
CA GLY A 68 -1.42 -2.84 0.18
C GLY A 68 -0.21 -3.47 -0.52
N ALA A 69 1.01 -3.22 -0.02
CA ALA A 69 2.21 -3.91 -0.48
C ALA A 69 2.25 -5.35 0.02
N TRP A 70 1.85 -5.60 1.27
CA TRP A 70 1.90 -6.93 1.89
C TRP A 70 0.99 -7.91 1.15
N ARG A 71 -0.25 -7.50 0.90
CA ARG A 71 -1.19 -8.32 0.15
C ARG A 71 -0.71 -8.60 -1.27
N PHE A 72 -0.10 -7.63 -1.96
CA PHE A 72 0.43 -7.84 -3.30
C PHE A 72 1.72 -8.64 -3.33
N ALA A 73 2.52 -8.62 -2.27
CA ALA A 73 3.61 -9.56 -2.10
C ALA A 73 3.10 -11.00 -2.01
N ALA A 74 1.90 -11.23 -1.46
CA ALA A 74 1.24 -12.54 -1.47
C ALA A 74 0.75 -12.93 -2.87
N TRP A 75 0.21 -11.99 -3.64
CA TRP A 75 -0.27 -12.24 -5.01
C TRP A 75 0.80 -12.72 -5.98
N VAL A 76 2.05 -12.29 -5.78
CA VAL A 76 3.16 -12.70 -6.65
C VAL A 76 3.74 -14.06 -6.28
N GLN A 77 3.30 -14.67 -5.17
CA GLN A 77 3.78 -16.00 -4.78
C GLN A 77 3.26 -17.10 -5.72
N PRO A 78 3.96 -18.25 -5.81
CA PRO A 78 3.51 -19.40 -6.61
C PRO A 78 2.12 -19.92 -6.22
N GLU A 79 1.81 -19.92 -4.92
CA GLU A 79 0.49 -20.25 -4.37
C GLU A 79 -0.18 -18.98 -3.80
N PRO A 80 -0.71 -18.08 -4.65
CA PRO A 80 -1.12 -16.75 -4.20
C PRO A 80 -2.33 -16.77 -3.26
N GLU A 81 -3.29 -17.68 -3.47
CA GLU A 81 -4.46 -17.81 -2.59
C GLU A 81 -4.06 -18.27 -1.18
N LYS A 82 -3.21 -19.31 -1.10
CA LYS A 82 -2.67 -19.82 0.17
C LYS A 82 -1.91 -18.72 0.91
N SER A 83 -0.96 -18.07 0.23
CA SER A 83 -0.13 -16.99 0.79
C SER A 83 -1.00 -15.83 1.29
N TYR A 84 -2.03 -15.44 0.54
CA TYR A 84 -2.94 -14.36 0.92
C TYR A 84 -3.75 -14.71 2.17
N ARG A 85 -4.27 -15.95 2.25
CA ARG A 85 -5.01 -16.44 3.41
C ARG A 85 -4.12 -16.55 4.65
N THR A 86 -2.88 -17.03 4.51
CA THR A 86 -1.91 -17.08 5.60
C THR A 86 -1.58 -15.68 6.12
N LEU A 87 -1.36 -14.70 5.23
CA LEU A 87 -1.21 -13.30 5.64
C LEU A 87 -2.41 -12.82 6.45
N MET A 88 -3.64 -13.06 5.98
CA MET A 88 -4.85 -12.64 6.71
C MET A 88 -4.93 -13.28 8.09
N GLU A 89 -4.79 -14.60 8.16
CA GLU A 89 -4.87 -15.38 9.40
C GLU A 89 -3.84 -14.89 10.40
N LYS A 90 -2.57 -14.79 9.99
CA LYS A 90 -1.48 -14.36 10.87
C LYS A 90 -1.62 -12.91 11.28
N TYR A 91 -2.10 -12.03 10.40
CA TYR A 91 -2.37 -10.64 10.75
C TYR A 91 -3.48 -10.51 11.80
N ILE A 92 -4.57 -11.27 11.66
CA ILE A 92 -5.73 -11.22 12.58
C ILE A 92 -5.41 -11.86 13.92
N THR A 93 -4.64 -12.95 13.95
CA THR A 93 -4.34 -13.73 15.16
C THR A 93 -3.11 -13.22 15.92
N THR A 94 -2.43 -12.20 15.41
CA THR A 94 -1.27 -11.61 16.10
C THR A 94 -1.73 -10.76 17.29
N ILE A 95 -1.28 -11.14 18.48
CA ILE A 95 -1.56 -10.45 19.73
C ILE A 95 -0.46 -9.42 20.02
N TYR A 96 -0.87 -8.22 20.44
CA TYR A 96 0.00 -7.18 20.98
C TYR A 96 -0.39 -6.88 22.42
N THR A 97 0.57 -6.44 23.21
CA THR A 97 0.41 -6.09 24.62
C THR A 97 0.82 -4.64 24.87
N ARG A 98 0.45 -4.09 26.03
CA ARG A 98 0.88 -2.74 26.45
C ARG A 98 2.40 -2.64 26.66
N ALA A 99 3.09 -3.76 26.84
CA ALA A 99 4.55 -3.83 26.98
C ALA A 99 5.28 -3.75 25.63
N ASP A 100 4.57 -3.87 24.51
CA ASP A 100 5.20 -3.85 23.20
C ASP A 100 5.84 -2.49 22.87
N THR A 101 7.06 -2.59 22.38
CA THR A 101 7.85 -1.46 21.90
C THR A 101 7.85 -1.43 20.38
N ALA A 102 8.29 -0.32 19.79
CA ALA A 102 8.43 -0.25 18.33
C ALA A 102 9.31 -1.38 17.76
N ALA A 103 10.32 -1.83 18.51
CA ALA A 103 11.19 -2.93 18.12
C ALA A 103 10.48 -4.30 18.19
N THR A 104 9.71 -4.57 19.24
CA THR A 104 8.97 -5.85 19.37
C THR A 104 7.84 -5.93 18.35
N VAL A 105 7.14 -4.82 18.09
CA VAL A 105 6.15 -4.74 17.01
C VAL A 105 6.80 -5.02 15.65
N LEU A 106 7.96 -4.42 15.34
CA LEU A 106 8.68 -4.73 14.10
C LEU A 106 9.04 -6.22 13.99
N LYS A 107 9.49 -6.84 15.09
CA LYS A 107 9.78 -8.28 15.13
C LYS A 107 8.53 -9.12 14.87
N SER A 108 7.39 -8.73 15.42
CA SER A 108 6.10 -9.38 15.14
C SER A 108 5.70 -9.28 13.67
N LEU A 109 5.85 -8.09 13.06
CA LEU A 109 5.58 -7.92 11.63
C LEU A 109 6.52 -8.75 10.74
N HIS A 110 7.78 -8.90 11.15
CA HIS A 110 8.72 -9.79 10.47
C HIS A 110 8.21 -11.25 10.48
N ALA A 111 7.75 -11.74 11.63
CA ALA A 111 7.18 -13.08 11.75
C ALA A 111 5.92 -13.28 10.89
N ILE A 112 5.05 -12.26 10.80
CA ILE A 112 3.90 -12.29 9.87
C ILE A 112 4.41 -12.39 8.42
N ILE A 113 5.38 -11.56 8.03
CA ILE A 113 5.92 -11.54 6.67
C ILE A 113 6.55 -12.88 6.28
N ASP A 114 7.35 -13.46 7.16
CA ASP A 114 7.98 -14.77 6.94
C ASP A 114 6.96 -15.91 6.84
N SER A 115 5.81 -15.78 7.49
CA SER A 115 4.79 -16.84 7.47
C SER A 115 4.13 -17.07 6.11
N TYR A 116 4.12 -16.06 5.23
CA TYR A 116 3.49 -16.15 3.90
C TYR A 116 4.45 -15.86 2.74
N LEU A 117 5.67 -15.43 3.03
CA LEU A 117 6.75 -15.26 2.07
C LEU A 117 7.88 -16.21 2.44
N GLU A 118 7.86 -17.41 1.89
CA GLU A 118 8.94 -18.38 2.07
C GLU A 118 10.17 -17.95 1.26
N ASP A 119 11.38 -18.10 1.82
CA ASP A 119 12.61 -17.67 1.13
C ASP A 119 12.81 -18.43 -0.19
N ASP A 120 12.53 -19.73 -0.19
CA ASP A 120 12.63 -20.59 -1.37
C ASP A 120 11.60 -20.24 -2.47
N ALA A 121 10.52 -19.53 -2.10
CA ALA A 121 9.51 -19.07 -3.06
C ALA A 121 9.87 -17.74 -3.73
N LEU A 122 10.80 -16.95 -3.16
CA LEU A 122 11.15 -15.61 -3.66
C LEU A 122 11.69 -15.63 -5.11
N PRO A 123 12.59 -16.56 -5.52
CA PRO A 123 13.04 -16.62 -6.91
C PRO A 123 11.87 -16.83 -7.89
N PHE A 124 10.91 -17.69 -7.54
CA PHE A 124 9.73 -17.97 -8.36
C PHE A 124 8.78 -16.76 -8.42
N ALA A 125 8.54 -16.12 -7.26
CA ALA A 125 7.72 -14.92 -7.19
C ALA A 125 8.31 -13.78 -8.05
N MET A 126 9.63 -13.65 -8.06
CA MET A 126 10.35 -12.67 -8.87
C MET A 126 10.35 -13.01 -10.38
N ALA A 127 10.41 -14.29 -10.73
CA ALA A 127 10.36 -14.77 -12.12
C ALA A 127 8.96 -14.70 -12.74
N GLY A 128 7.91 -14.54 -11.93
CA GLY A 128 6.52 -14.40 -12.36
C GLY A 128 6.32 -13.40 -13.51
N ARG A 129 5.47 -13.77 -14.48
CA ARG A 129 5.19 -12.96 -15.68
C ARG A 129 3.86 -12.21 -15.62
N GLN A 130 2.91 -12.71 -14.83
CA GLN A 130 1.55 -12.16 -14.74
C GLN A 130 1.51 -10.81 -14.00
N TYR A 131 2.35 -10.66 -12.97
CA TYR A 131 2.34 -9.51 -12.08
C TYR A 131 3.74 -8.90 -11.94
N ARG A 132 3.79 -7.58 -11.72
CA ARG A 132 5.00 -6.84 -11.39
C ARG A 132 4.77 -6.05 -10.11
N LEU A 133 5.42 -6.46 -9.02
CA LEU A 133 5.28 -5.79 -7.73
C LEU A 133 6.03 -4.45 -7.71
N ALA A 134 5.40 -3.42 -7.16
CA ALA A 134 6.03 -2.16 -6.79
C ALA A 134 5.68 -1.81 -5.34
N VAL A 135 6.68 -1.90 -4.46
CA VAL A 135 6.57 -1.62 -3.03
C VAL A 135 6.98 -0.17 -2.76
N LEU A 136 6.02 0.61 -2.30
CA LEU A 136 6.20 2.00 -1.92
C LEU A 136 6.67 2.09 -0.47
N THR A 137 7.81 2.74 -0.28
CA THR A 137 8.38 3.03 1.04
C THR A 137 8.84 4.49 1.10
N VAL A 138 9.22 4.96 2.28
CA VAL A 138 9.94 6.22 2.45
C VAL A 138 11.22 6.02 3.23
N ARG A 139 12.29 6.71 2.82
CA ARG A 139 13.49 6.90 3.64
C ARG A 139 13.29 8.15 4.50
N SER A 140 13.33 7.97 5.82
CA SER A 140 13.28 9.06 6.80
C SER A 140 14.54 9.91 6.75
N LYS A 141 14.39 11.23 6.93
CA LYS A 141 15.48 12.20 7.02
C LYS A 141 15.47 12.91 8.39
N HIS A 142 16.66 13.37 8.82
CA HIS A 142 16.80 14.23 10.00
C HIS A 142 16.06 13.67 11.24
N LEU A 143 15.25 14.48 11.91
CA LEU A 143 14.55 14.11 13.15
C LEU A 143 13.64 12.90 12.99
N VAL A 144 12.95 12.74 11.85
CA VAL A 144 12.06 11.59 11.63
C VAL A 144 12.82 10.27 11.35
N ALA A 145 14.14 10.33 11.19
CA ALA A 145 15.00 9.15 11.10
C ALA A 145 15.45 8.64 12.47
N SER A 146 15.25 9.41 13.54
CA SER A 146 15.60 8.98 14.90
C SER A 146 14.72 7.82 15.36
N GLU A 147 15.30 6.88 16.10
CA GLU A 147 14.56 5.86 16.85
C GLU A 147 14.22 6.33 18.28
N LEU A 148 14.77 7.47 18.73
CA LEU A 148 14.37 8.07 20.00
C LEU A 148 12.96 8.65 19.86
N LYS A 149 12.00 8.09 20.62
CA LYS A 149 10.57 8.38 20.51
C LYS A 149 10.24 9.89 20.54
N VAL A 150 10.88 10.65 21.45
CA VAL A 150 10.64 12.09 21.60
C VAL A 150 11.15 12.87 20.39
N VAL A 151 12.36 12.58 19.93
CA VAL A 151 12.97 13.23 18.75
C VAL A 151 12.16 12.92 17.49
N GLN A 152 11.76 11.67 17.33
CA GLN A 152 10.92 11.24 16.21
C GLN A 152 9.54 11.91 16.28
N ALA A 153 8.93 12.01 17.46
CA ALA A 153 7.63 12.65 17.64
C ALA A 153 7.68 14.13 17.27
N LEU A 154 8.72 14.85 17.67
CA LEU A 154 8.96 16.24 17.24
C LEU A 154 9.09 16.33 15.72
N GLY A 155 9.89 15.44 15.10
CA GLY A 155 10.03 15.38 13.64
C GLY A 155 8.70 15.15 12.92
N ILE A 156 7.86 14.25 13.45
CA ILE A 156 6.53 13.95 12.89
C ILE A 156 5.57 15.13 13.08
N GLY A 157 5.65 15.84 14.21
CA GLY A 157 4.88 17.07 14.44
C GLY A 157 5.25 18.17 13.43
N LEU A 158 6.54 18.40 13.20
CA LEU A 158 7.03 19.34 12.19
C LEU A 158 6.64 18.92 10.77
N PHE A 159 6.70 17.62 10.47
CA PHE A 159 6.22 17.08 9.19
C PHE A 159 4.73 17.35 8.99
N PHE A 160 3.89 17.12 10.00
CA PHE A 160 2.46 17.41 9.95
C PHE A 160 2.20 18.90 9.69
N LEU A 161 2.83 19.79 10.47
CA LEU A 161 2.71 21.24 10.29
C LEU A 161 3.15 21.67 8.89
N SER A 162 4.27 21.13 8.40
CA SER A 162 4.75 21.38 7.04
C SER A 162 3.76 20.90 5.98
N ASN A 163 3.08 19.76 6.15
CA ASN A 163 2.06 19.29 5.20
C ASN A 163 0.83 20.21 5.14
N VAL A 164 0.44 20.78 6.29
CA VAL A 164 -0.67 21.75 6.36
C VAL A 164 -0.31 23.01 5.57
N LEU A 165 0.89 23.55 5.78
CA LEU A 165 1.35 24.79 5.14
C LEU A 165 1.73 24.61 3.66
N ASN A 166 2.56 23.62 3.36
CA ASN A 166 3.04 23.33 2.00
C ASN A 166 3.33 21.83 1.84
N ARG A 167 2.40 21.10 1.23
CA ARG A 167 2.53 19.67 0.89
C ARG A 167 3.82 19.35 0.14
N GLN A 168 4.29 20.23 -0.75
CA GLN A 168 5.49 19.95 -1.51
C GLN A 168 6.72 19.82 -0.60
N ALA A 169 6.75 20.48 0.56
CA ALA A 169 7.87 20.44 1.51
C ALA A 169 8.02 19.10 2.26
N MET A 170 7.07 18.15 2.11
CA MET A 170 7.16 16.80 2.69
C MET A 170 8.47 16.07 2.35
N HIS A 171 9.07 16.35 1.18
CA HIS A 171 10.34 15.75 0.74
C HIS A 171 11.54 16.04 1.65
N ARG A 172 11.43 17.05 2.53
CA ARG A 172 12.44 17.40 3.54
C ARG A 172 12.48 16.39 4.69
N PHE A 173 11.35 15.72 4.95
CA PHE A 173 11.22 14.73 6.03
C PHE A 173 11.35 13.30 5.50
N PHE A 174 10.77 13.04 4.33
CA PHE A 174 10.73 11.72 3.74
C PHE A 174 11.13 11.77 2.27
N GLU A 175 12.03 10.88 1.85
CA GLU A 175 12.29 10.62 0.43
C GLU A 175 11.55 9.36 0.02
N ARG A 176 10.70 9.46 -1.00
CA ARG A 176 10.03 8.29 -1.58
C ARG A 176 11.07 7.32 -2.14
N VAL A 177 10.94 6.05 -1.82
CA VAL A 177 11.73 4.97 -2.42
C VAL A 177 10.79 3.85 -2.89
N VAL A 178 10.80 3.58 -4.18
CA VAL A 178 9.98 2.54 -4.80
C VAL A 178 10.85 1.32 -5.10
N PHE A 179 10.61 0.21 -4.42
CA PHE A 179 11.22 -1.07 -4.78
C PHE A 179 10.37 -1.74 -5.84
N TYR A 180 10.94 -2.14 -6.98
CA TYR A 180 10.15 -2.64 -8.11
C TYR A 180 10.68 -3.93 -8.71
N GLN A 181 9.76 -4.78 -9.17
CA GLN A 181 10.05 -6.02 -9.86
C GLN A 181 10.00 -5.83 -11.38
N GLY A 182 10.95 -6.43 -12.08
CA GLY A 182 11.01 -6.45 -13.55
C GLY A 182 12.14 -5.58 -14.13
N PRO A 183 12.30 -5.59 -15.46
CA PRO A 183 13.46 -5.00 -16.13
C PRO A 183 13.44 -3.47 -16.16
N LYS A 184 12.26 -2.84 -16.00
CA LYS A 184 12.07 -1.40 -16.05
C LYS A 184 11.28 -0.94 -14.83
N PRO A 185 11.60 0.24 -14.26
CA PRO A 185 10.78 0.81 -13.20
C PRO A 185 9.37 1.11 -13.71
N PRO A 186 8.37 1.16 -12.81
CA PRO A 186 7.01 1.55 -13.18
C PRO A 186 6.98 2.92 -13.88
N PRO A 187 6.11 3.14 -14.88
CA PRO A 187 6.06 4.38 -15.66
C PRO A 187 5.97 5.66 -14.81
N PHE A 188 5.22 5.63 -13.70
CA PHE A 188 5.08 6.77 -12.80
C PHE A 188 6.42 7.20 -12.14
N CYS A 189 7.39 6.29 -12.02
CA CYS A 189 8.73 6.61 -11.51
C CYS A 189 9.58 7.39 -12.51
N LEU A 190 9.23 7.35 -13.80
CA LEU A 190 9.94 8.03 -14.89
C LEU A 190 9.28 9.36 -15.27
N ALA A 191 8.13 9.69 -14.65
CA ALA A 191 7.46 10.96 -14.89
C ALA A 191 8.30 12.14 -14.37
N LYS A 192 8.26 13.28 -15.08
CA LYS A 192 8.98 14.51 -14.68
C LYS A 192 8.58 15.02 -13.28
N THR A 193 7.36 14.70 -12.85
CA THR A 193 6.81 15.08 -11.54
C THR A 193 7.25 14.13 -10.42
N PHE A 194 7.84 12.99 -10.74
CA PHE A 194 8.31 12.03 -9.76
C PHE A 194 9.47 12.61 -8.96
N ARG A 195 9.35 12.55 -7.63
CA ARG A 195 10.40 12.91 -6.68
C ARG A 195 10.66 11.73 -5.77
N GLY A 196 11.85 11.17 -5.84
CA GLY A 196 12.26 10.01 -5.07
C GLY A 196 13.35 9.20 -5.75
N LYS A 197 13.53 7.98 -5.28
CA LYS A 197 14.39 6.95 -5.87
C LYS A 197 13.55 5.72 -6.20
N PHE A 198 14.05 4.91 -7.13
CA PHE A 198 13.51 3.59 -7.41
C PHE A 198 14.67 2.59 -7.43
N VAL A 199 14.43 1.41 -6.88
CA VAL A 199 15.44 0.38 -6.61
C VAL A 199 14.90 -0.97 -7.10
N PRO A 200 15.65 -1.75 -7.88
CA PRO A 200 15.22 -3.10 -8.24
C PRO A 200 14.99 -3.98 -7.00
N LEU A 201 13.89 -4.72 -7.00
CA LEU A 201 13.68 -5.82 -6.07
C LEU A 201 14.64 -6.95 -6.40
N THR A 202 15.21 -7.53 -5.35
CA THR A 202 16.10 -8.70 -5.34
C THR A 202 15.64 -9.59 -4.21
N GLU A 203 15.98 -10.88 -4.25
CA GLU A 203 15.67 -11.81 -3.15
C GLU A 203 16.16 -11.27 -1.81
N VAL A 204 17.35 -10.65 -1.81
CA VAL A 204 17.99 -10.05 -0.63
C VAL A 204 17.20 -8.88 -0.03
N ASN A 205 16.52 -8.07 -0.83
CA ASN A 205 15.82 -6.87 -0.35
C ASN A 205 14.28 -7.01 -0.32
N PHE A 206 13.72 -8.11 -0.84
CA PHE A 206 12.29 -8.28 -1.03
C PHE A 206 11.51 -8.15 0.28
N LYS A 207 11.79 -9.03 1.25
CA LYS A 207 11.13 -9.02 2.56
C LYS A 207 11.36 -7.71 3.31
N TYR A 208 12.56 -7.15 3.24
CA TYR A 208 12.88 -5.88 3.88
C TYR A 208 12.10 -4.68 3.30
N ALA A 209 11.91 -4.64 1.98
CA ALA A 209 11.08 -3.63 1.33
C ALA A 209 9.61 -3.78 1.74
N VAL A 210 9.07 -5.00 1.72
CA VAL A 210 7.70 -5.31 2.17
C VAL A 210 7.52 -4.91 3.64
N MET A 211 8.44 -5.29 4.52
CA MET A 211 8.43 -4.93 5.94
C MET A 211 8.49 -3.41 6.15
N ALA A 212 9.41 -2.72 5.48
CA ALA A 212 9.55 -1.27 5.57
C ALA A 212 8.29 -0.54 5.14
N SER A 213 7.59 -1.06 4.13
CA SER A 213 6.36 -0.45 3.61
C SER A 213 5.25 -0.35 4.66
N GLY A 214 5.27 -1.16 5.73
CA GLY A 214 4.32 -1.11 6.85
C GLY A 214 4.90 -0.55 8.17
N ALA A 215 6.14 -0.05 8.16
CA ALA A 215 6.80 0.44 9.37
C ALA A 215 6.36 1.87 9.73
N ILE A 216 5.18 1.99 10.36
CA ILE A 216 4.58 3.26 10.77
C ILE A 216 5.45 3.96 11.84
N PRO A 217 5.87 5.22 11.64
CA PRO A 217 6.62 5.97 12.65
C PRO A 217 5.94 5.96 14.03
N LEU A 218 6.74 5.95 15.10
CA LEU A 218 6.36 5.91 16.53
C LEU A 218 5.72 4.59 17.01
N VAL A 219 5.24 3.74 16.10
CA VAL A 219 4.54 2.49 16.43
C VAL A 219 5.39 1.28 16.06
N VAL A 220 6.10 1.34 14.94
CA VAL A 220 6.92 0.25 14.41
C VAL A 220 8.35 0.75 14.21
N GLY A 221 9.33 -0.06 14.57
CA GLY A 221 10.75 0.21 14.34
C GLY A 221 11.03 0.40 12.84
N GLY A 222 11.99 1.24 12.51
CA GLY A 222 12.37 1.48 11.12
C GLY A 222 13.29 0.38 10.59
N VAL A 223 13.13 0.03 9.31
CA VAL A 223 14.02 -0.95 8.64
C VAL A 223 15.26 -0.22 8.15
N LYS A 224 16.45 -0.64 8.55
CA LYS A 224 17.69 0.11 8.26
C LYS A 224 18.42 -0.47 7.05
N ASN A 225 18.97 0.42 6.23
CA ASN A 225 19.96 0.10 5.20
C ASN A 225 19.56 -1.07 4.28
N ILE A 226 18.36 -1.00 3.70
CA ILE A 226 17.86 -2.01 2.77
C ILE A 226 18.83 -2.14 1.58
N PHE A 227 19.20 -3.38 1.24
CA PHE A 227 20.17 -3.68 0.19
C PHE A 227 19.77 -3.06 -1.17
N GLY A 228 20.76 -2.47 -1.85
CA GLY A 228 20.59 -1.75 -3.12
C GLY A 228 20.00 -0.33 -2.99
N ALA A 229 19.52 0.07 -1.82
CA ALA A 229 18.90 1.37 -1.59
C ALA A 229 19.84 2.34 -0.83
N PRO A 230 19.61 3.67 -0.92
CA PRO A 230 20.40 4.64 -0.15
C PRO A 230 20.42 4.36 1.37
N LYS A 231 21.60 4.38 2.01
CA LYS A 231 21.69 4.18 3.47
C LYS A 231 20.73 5.09 4.24
N GLY A 232 20.12 4.55 5.30
CA GLY A 232 19.12 5.26 6.10
C GLY A 232 18.07 4.35 6.75
N VAL A 233 17.05 4.99 7.33
CA VAL A 233 15.93 4.33 7.99
C VAL A 233 14.70 4.39 7.09
N TYR A 234 14.12 3.23 6.79
CA TYR A 234 12.98 3.07 5.90
C TYR A 234 11.70 2.80 6.68
N ARG A 235 10.62 3.45 6.23
CA ARG A 235 9.32 3.51 6.90
C ARG A 235 8.18 3.47 5.89
N ASP A 236 6.96 3.43 6.44
CA ASP A 236 5.72 3.20 5.70
C ASP A 236 5.54 4.19 4.52
N GLY A 237 5.32 3.66 3.32
CA GLY A 237 5.13 4.45 2.09
C GLY A 237 3.93 5.38 2.15
N GLY A 238 2.93 5.04 2.96
CA GLY A 238 1.71 5.81 3.19
C GLY A 238 1.96 7.20 3.77
N MET A 239 3.15 7.47 4.31
CA MET A 239 3.55 8.83 4.72
C MET A 239 3.47 9.83 3.55
N ILE A 240 3.73 9.37 2.32
CA ILE A 240 3.62 10.17 1.08
C ILE A 240 2.48 9.66 0.18
N ASP A 241 2.35 8.34 0.02
CA ASP A 241 1.44 7.69 -0.93
C ASP A 241 0.40 6.82 -0.19
N TYR A 242 -0.51 7.48 0.52
CA TYR A 242 -1.49 6.79 1.38
C TYR A 242 -2.57 6.09 0.56
N HIS A 243 -3.32 6.87 -0.23
CA HIS A 243 -4.11 6.33 -1.34
C HIS A 243 -3.38 6.68 -2.65
N ILE A 244 -4.10 7.15 -3.67
CA ILE A 244 -3.52 7.55 -4.95
C ILE A 244 -2.96 8.98 -4.87
N ASN A 245 -1.70 9.14 -5.27
CA ASN A 245 -1.00 10.42 -5.29
C ASN A 245 -0.06 10.57 -6.50
N GLN A 246 -0.17 9.67 -7.49
CA GLN A 246 0.57 9.65 -8.76
C GLN A 246 -0.36 9.12 -9.87
N SER A 247 -0.04 9.41 -11.12
CA SER A 247 -0.70 8.74 -12.26
C SER A 247 0.00 7.40 -12.49
N TYR A 248 -0.73 6.31 -12.28
CA TYR A 248 -0.20 4.95 -12.43
C TYR A 248 -0.44 4.37 -13.83
N ALA A 249 -1.24 5.06 -14.66
CA ALA A 249 -1.48 4.69 -16.06
C ALA A 249 -0.30 5.13 -16.94
N ALA A 250 0.09 4.26 -17.88
CA ALA A 250 1.13 4.57 -18.86
C ALA A 250 0.53 5.06 -20.18
N LYS A 251 -0.66 4.57 -20.52
CA LYS A 251 -1.40 4.84 -21.74
C LYS A 251 -2.80 5.34 -21.42
N ASP A 252 -3.43 6.03 -22.37
CA ASP A 252 -4.76 6.59 -22.20
C ASP A 252 -5.86 5.56 -21.95
N ASN A 253 -5.72 4.35 -22.52
CA ASN A 253 -6.67 3.24 -22.36
C ASN A 253 -6.29 2.27 -21.23
N ASP A 254 -5.24 2.57 -20.45
CA ASP A 254 -4.94 1.77 -19.27
C ASP A 254 -6.02 2.00 -18.20
N ILE A 255 -6.42 0.93 -17.52
CA ILE A 255 -7.24 1.00 -16.32
C ILE A 255 -6.37 0.73 -15.10
N ILE A 256 -6.52 1.57 -14.08
CA ILE A 256 -5.92 1.39 -12.77
C ILE A 256 -7.02 0.98 -11.80
N LEU A 257 -7.02 -0.29 -11.42
CA LEU A 257 -7.96 -0.79 -10.43
C LEU A 257 -7.59 -0.21 -9.05
N PHE A 258 -8.60 0.17 -8.27
CA PHE A 258 -8.40 0.69 -6.93
C PHE A 258 -9.53 0.27 -5.99
N PHE A 259 -9.24 -0.64 -5.06
CA PHE A 259 -10.19 -0.99 -4.01
C PHE A 259 -9.95 -0.12 -2.78
N LEU A 260 -11.01 0.47 -2.23
CA LEU A 260 -10.91 1.26 -1.01
C LEU A 260 -12.13 1.02 -0.10
N HIS A 261 -11.90 0.95 1.21
CA HIS A 261 -12.96 0.75 2.21
C HIS A 261 -13.95 1.92 2.33
N GLN A 262 -13.70 3.05 1.66
CA GLN A 262 -14.49 4.28 1.74
C GLN A 262 -14.51 4.99 0.38
N GLU A 263 -15.46 5.88 0.16
CA GLU A 263 -15.55 6.67 -1.07
C GLU A 263 -14.43 7.73 -1.19
N ARG A 264 -14.08 8.39 -0.08
CA ARG A 264 -13.15 9.53 -0.11
C ARG A 264 -11.71 9.08 -0.35
N ILE A 265 -11.08 9.58 -1.41
CA ILE A 265 -9.65 9.37 -1.67
C ILE A 265 -8.80 10.38 -0.90
N VAL A 266 -7.89 9.89 -0.05
CA VAL A 266 -6.99 10.70 0.79
C VAL A 266 -5.55 10.54 0.27
N PRO A 267 -4.95 11.57 -0.34
CA PRO A 267 -3.66 11.40 -1.02
C PRO A 267 -2.51 10.98 -0.10
N GLY A 268 -2.32 11.66 1.04
CA GLY A 268 -1.27 11.37 2.02
C GLY A 268 -1.85 11.12 3.42
N TRP A 269 -1.12 10.38 4.27
CA TRP A 269 -1.63 9.96 5.58
C TRP A 269 -1.98 11.15 6.50
N MET A 270 -1.26 12.27 6.37
CA MET A 270 -1.51 13.51 7.12
C MET A 270 -2.72 14.31 6.64
N ASP A 271 -3.32 13.94 5.50
CA ASP A 271 -4.46 14.65 4.94
C ASP A 271 -5.82 14.14 5.43
N LYS A 272 -5.84 13.09 6.27
CA LYS A 272 -7.06 12.45 6.78
C LYS A 272 -8.04 13.47 7.38
N LYS A 273 -7.52 14.37 8.23
CA LYS A 273 -8.31 15.42 8.90
C LYS A 273 -8.58 16.64 8.02
N LEU A 274 -7.86 16.80 6.91
CA LEU A 274 -7.99 17.92 5.99
C LEU A 274 -9.06 17.60 4.94
N LYS A 275 -10.34 17.76 5.27
CA LYS A 275 -11.49 17.30 4.46
C LYS A 275 -11.48 17.77 2.99
N ARG A 276 -10.96 18.97 2.72
CA ARG A 276 -10.84 19.55 1.37
C ARG A 276 -9.71 18.94 0.53
N ARG A 277 -8.78 18.20 1.13
CA ARG A 277 -7.68 17.58 0.40
C ARG A 277 -8.20 16.37 -0.36
N ARG A 278 -7.97 16.37 -1.68
CA ARG A 278 -8.24 15.29 -2.64
C ARG A 278 -7.12 15.24 -3.70
N PRO A 279 -6.92 14.10 -4.38
CA PRO A 279 -6.04 14.05 -5.55
C PRO A 279 -6.57 14.98 -6.64
N SER A 280 -5.69 15.46 -7.52
CA SER A 280 -6.13 16.19 -8.71
C SER A 280 -6.82 15.23 -9.69
N ASP A 281 -7.77 15.75 -10.47
CA ASP A 281 -8.65 14.93 -11.30
C ASP A 281 -7.89 14.17 -12.40
N ASP A 282 -6.79 14.73 -12.90
CA ASP A 282 -5.89 14.11 -13.88
C ASP A 282 -5.24 12.81 -13.36
N LEU A 283 -4.91 12.73 -12.07
CA LEU A 283 -4.36 11.51 -11.47
C LEU A 283 -5.39 10.38 -11.37
N LEU A 284 -6.67 10.72 -11.46
CA LEU A 284 -7.78 9.79 -11.32
C LEU A 284 -8.38 9.40 -12.66
N ASP A 285 -8.02 10.02 -13.77
CA ASP A 285 -8.68 9.85 -15.08
C ASP A 285 -8.82 8.39 -15.52
N ASN A 286 -7.81 7.56 -15.22
CA ASN A 286 -7.74 6.13 -15.57
C ASN A 286 -8.15 5.19 -14.43
N VAL A 287 -8.60 5.71 -13.29
CA VAL A 287 -8.90 4.91 -12.10
C VAL A 287 -10.30 4.31 -12.22
N LEU A 288 -10.39 2.99 -12.06
CA LEU A 288 -11.63 2.27 -11.77
C LEU A 288 -11.62 1.91 -10.29
N MET A 289 -12.39 2.66 -9.52
CA MET A 289 -12.47 2.52 -8.07
C MET A 289 -13.65 1.65 -7.67
N VAL A 290 -13.39 0.65 -6.83
CA VAL A 290 -14.40 -0.14 -6.12
C VAL A 290 -14.33 0.25 -4.65
N HIS A 291 -15.47 0.53 -4.03
CA HIS A 291 -15.51 0.80 -2.59
C HIS A 291 -16.72 0.18 -1.91
N LEU A 292 -16.63 0.00 -0.60
CA LEU A 292 -17.77 -0.44 0.18
C LEU A 292 -18.87 0.63 0.20
N SER A 293 -20.12 0.19 0.21
CA SER A 293 -21.27 1.06 0.47
C SER A 293 -21.36 1.39 1.96
N ASP A 294 -21.80 2.61 2.30
CA ASP A 294 -21.96 3.02 3.70
C ASP A 294 -22.97 2.12 4.42
N GLU A 295 -24.01 1.69 3.70
CA GLU A 295 -25.04 0.77 4.17
C GLU A 295 -24.47 -0.61 4.52
N PHE A 296 -23.45 -1.08 3.80
CA PHE A 296 -22.74 -2.32 4.14
C PHE A 296 -21.83 -2.13 5.35
N VAL A 297 -21.08 -1.02 5.41
CA VAL A 297 -20.18 -0.73 6.52
C VAL A 297 -20.93 -0.65 7.84
N GLN A 298 -22.13 -0.06 7.86
CA GLN A 298 -22.97 0.02 9.07
C GLN A 298 -23.44 -1.35 9.59
N LYS A 299 -23.46 -2.39 8.75
CA LYS A 299 -23.85 -3.76 9.14
C LYS A 299 -22.68 -4.57 9.71
N LEU A 300 -21.44 -4.09 9.58
CA LEU A 300 -20.28 -4.74 10.18
C LEU A 300 -20.31 -4.61 11.70
N PRO A 301 -19.61 -5.49 12.44
CA PRO A 301 -19.41 -5.31 13.88
C PRO A 301 -18.93 -3.89 14.19
N TYR A 302 -19.55 -3.28 15.21
CA TYR A 302 -19.30 -1.88 15.61
C TYR A 302 -19.59 -0.83 14.52
N GLY A 303 -20.29 -1.17 13.45
CA GLY A 303 -20.68 -0.26 12.37
C GLY A 303 -19.50 0.33 11.59
N LYS A 304 -18.35 -0.37 11.56
CA LYS A 304 -17.14 0.11 10.90
C LYS A 304 -16.28 -1.03 10.35
N VAL A 305 -15.38 -0.69 9.43
CA VAL A 305 -14.28 -1.58 9.04
C VAL A 305 -13.19 -1.63 10.12
N PRO A 306 -12.45 -2.75 10.25
CA PRO A 306 -11.35 -2.86 11.20
C PRO A 306 -10.34 -1.73 11.02
N ASP A 307 -9.85 -1.17 12.12
CA ASP A 307 -8.87 -0.10 12.07
C ASP A 307 -7.87 -0.11 13.24
N ARG A 308 -6.88 0.79 13.19
CA ARG A 308 -5.77 0.78 14.15
C ARG A 308 -6.19 1.09 15.58
N SER A 309 -7.38 1.67 15.81
CA SER A 309 -7.90 1.82 17.17
C SER A 309 -8.20 0.46 17.80
N ASP A 310 -8.51 -0.56 17.00
CA ASP A 310 -8.99 -1.86 17.50
C ASP A 310 -7.90 -2.56 18.30
N PHE A 311 -6.63 -2.45 17.89
CA PHE A 311 -5.49 -2.92 18.69
C PHE A 311 -5.43 -2.30 20.09
N LYS A 312 -5.97 -1.09 20.28
CA LYS A 312 -6.03 -0.45 21.61
C LYS A 312 -7.31 -0.81 22.35
N THR A 313 -8.42 -0.94 21.63
CA THR A 313 -9.72 -1.29 22.20
C THR A 313 -9.72 -2.70 22.77
N PHE A 314 -9.11 -3.65 22.05
CA PHE A 314 -9.06 -5.07 22.41
C PHE A 314 -7.73 -5.48 23.07
N ILE A 315 -6.91 -4.52 23.51
CA ILE A 315 -5.57 -4.82 24.06
C ILE A 315 -5.62 -5.68 25.34
N ASP A 316 -6.73 -5.63 26.07
CA ASP A 316 -6.95 -6.39 27.31
C ASP A 316 -7.92 -7.60 27.09
N ASP A 317 -8.40 -7.80 25.84
CA ASP A 317 -9.22 -8.93 25.39
C ASP A 317 -8.85 -9.27 23.93
N PRO A 318 -7.61 -9.78 23.70
CA PRO A 318 -6.95 -9.79 22.39
C PRO A 318 -7.41 -10.89 21.42
#